data_AF-A0A6P0TY96-F1
#
_entry.id   AF-A0A6P0TY96-F1
#
_cell.length_a   1.000
_cell.length_b   1.000
_cell.length_c   1.000
_cell.angle_alpha   90.00
_cell.angle_beta   90.00
_cell.angle_gamma   90.00
#
_symmetry.space_group_name_H-M   'P 1'
#
loop_
_entity.id
_entity.type
_entity.pdbx_description
1 polymer ?
#
loop_
_entity_poly.entity_id
_entity_poly.type
_entity_poly.pdbx_seq_one_letter_code
_entity_poly.pdbx_strand_id
1 'polypeptide(L)'
;DFVPQKDKILLDKSTFSEITSDSGTGFSVNVEFAIVTSDASAETSEAFIVYNSNNGKLFYNANGTEAEFGSGGEFANLTNTASISEDDFLLRG
;
A
#
# COMPACT_ATOMS: atom_id res chain seq x y z
N ASP A 1 16.74 -1.33 -5.59
CA ASP A 1 16.42 -1.29 -4.16
C ASP A 1 15.63 -0.02 -3.88
N PHE A 2 14.71 -0.02 -2.91
CA PHE A 2 13.93 1.18 -2.57
C PHE A 2 14.68 2.04 -1.54
N VAL A 3 14.93 3.29 -1.89
CA VAL A 3 15.59 4.28 -1.04
C VAL A 3 14.58 5.36 -0.64
N PRO A 4 14.14 5.39 0.63
CA PRO A 4 13.21 6.41 1.13
C PRO A 4 13.71 7.83 0.84
N GLN A 5 12.78 8.77 0.63
CA GLN A 5 13.06 10.17 0.25
C GLN A 5 13.74 10.39 -1.11
N LYS A 6 14.15 9.33 -1.81
CA LYS A 6 14.72 9.40 -3.17
C LYS A 6 13.81 8.74 -4.18
N ASP A 7 13.34 7.54 -3.87
CA ASP A 7 12.43 6.78 -4.72
C ASP A 7 10.98 7.05 -4.31
N LYS A 8 10.05 6.83 -5.24
CA LYS A 8 8.60 6.95 -5.01
C LYS A 8 7.87 5.75 -5.58
N ILE A 9 6.80 5.34 -4.91
CA ILE A 9 5.86 4.34 -5.39
C ILE A 9 4.68 5.08 -6.02
N LEU A 10 4.58 5.05 -7.35
CA LEU A 10 3.48 5.66 -8.08
C LEU A 10 2.30 4.68 -8.15
N LEU A 11 1.13 5.08 -7.63
CA LEU A 11 -0.12 4.35 -7.75
C LEU A 11 -1.09 5.11 -8.66
N ASP A 12 -1.68 4.41 -9.61
CA ASP A 12 -2.73 4.96 -10.48
C ASP A 12 -4.10 4.54 -9.95
N LYS A 13 -4.95 5.51 -9.61
CA LYS A 13 -6.27 5.29 -9.01
C LYS A 13 -7.26 4.59 -9.95
N SER A 14 -6.95 4.53 -11.26
CA SER A 14 -7.72 3.66 -12.18
C SER A 14 -7.44 2.17 -11.97
N THR A 15 -6.30 1.82 -11.38
CA THR A 15 -5.92 0.45 -10.99
C THR A 15 -6.28 0.16 -9.54
N PHE A 16 -6.00 1.10 -8.64
CA PHE A 16 -6.29 1.02 -7.21
C PHE A 16 -7.58 1.80 -6.90
N SER A 17 -8.71 1.31 -7.43
CA SER A 17 -10.01 2.00 -7.46
C SER A 17 -10.60 2.38 -6.11
N GLU A 18 -10.26 1.65 -5.05
CA GLU A 18 -10.78 1.92 -3.70
C GLU A 18 -10.08 3.11 -3.03
N ILE A 19 -8.93 3.58 -3.55
CA ILE A 19 -8.24 4.76 -3.01
C ILE A 19 -9.07 6.02 -3.30
N THR A 20 -9.54 6.66 -2.24
CA THR A 20 -10.30 7.91 -2.27
C THR A 20 -9.44 9.14 -2.01
N SER A 21 -8.20 8.99 -1.51
CA SER A 21 -7.24 10.08 -1.37
C SER A 21 -7.10 10.93 -2.64
N ASP A 22 -6.97 12.24 -2.45
CA ASP A 22 -6.63 13.19 -3.50
C ASP A 22 -5.34 12.80 -4.25
N SER A 23 -5.30 13.08 -5.56
CA SER A 23 -4.07 12.95 -6.35
C SER A 23 -2.98 13.86 -5.77
N GLY A 24 -1.79 13.32 -5.54
CA GLY A 24 -0.72 14.04 -4.85
C GLY A 24 0.28 13.12 -4.17
N THR A 25 1.21 13.71 -3.41
CA THR A 25 2.14 12.93 -2.58
C THR A 25 1.41 12.44 -1.33
N GLY A 26 1.57 11.16 -1.01
CA GLY A 26 0.95 10.51 0.13
C GLY A 26 -0.55 10.27 0.01
N PHE A 27 -1.14 9.89 1.14
CA PHE A 27 -2.56 9.62 1.29
C PHE A 27 -3.18 10.78 2.07
N SER A 28 -4.21 11.43 1.51
CA SER A 28 -4.98 12.45 2.24
C SER A 28 -6.02 11.82 3.18
N VAL A 29 -6.26 10.53 3.04
CA VAL A 29 -7.08 9.70 3.92
C VAL A 29 -6.17 8.68 4.61
N ASN A 30 -5.75 8.98 5.85
CA ASN A 30 -4.73 8.22 6.58
C ASN A 30 -5.08 6.73 6.81
N VAL A 31 -6.36 6.34 6.74
CA VAL A 31 -6.75 4.93 6.90
C VAL A 31 -6.45 4.10 5.64
N GLU A 32 -6.09 4.71 4.51
CA GLU A 32 -5.87 4.00 3.25
C GLU A 32 -4.48 3.35 3.12
N PHE A 33 -3.56 3.66 4.03
CA PHE A 33 -2.25 3.03 4.12
C PHE A 33 -2.01 2.43 5.50
N ALA A 34 -1.49 1.20 5.54
CA ALA A 34 -1.09 0.56 6.78
C ALA A 34 0.24 -0.16 6.64
N ILE A 35 0.97 -0.24 7.75
CA ILE A 35 2.14 -1.09 7.90
C ILE A 35 1.79 -2.22 8.86
N VAL A 36 2.01 -3.45 8.42
CA VAL A 36 1.78 -4.68 9.20
C VAL A 36 3.06 -5.52 9.25
N THR A 37 2.98 -6.64 9.97
CA THR A 37 4.10 -7.58 10.15
C THR A 37 3.80 -8.99 9.62
N SER A 38 2.65 -9.22 8.98
CA SER A 38 2.32 -10.51 8.38
C SER A 38 1.38 -10.36 7.19
N ASP A 39 1.47 -11.30 6.23
CA ASP A 39 0.59 -11.32 5.04
C ASP A 39 -0.88 -11.52 5.47
N ALA A 40 -1.13 -12.35 6.49
CA ALA A 40 -2.48 -12.54 7.06
C ALA A 40 -3.06 -11.26 7.68
N SER A 41 -2.22 -10.40 8.26
CA SER A 41 -2.65 -9.07 8.73
C SER A 41 -2.89 -8.10 7.58
N ALA A 42 -2.23 -8.30 6.43
CA ALA A 42 -2.47 -7.49 5.24
C ALA A 42 -3.82 -7.81 4.59
N GLU A 43 -4.21 -9.09 4.57
CA GLU A 43 -5.50 -9.55 4.04
C GLU A 43 -6.70 -8.99 4.81
N THR A 44 -6.56 -8.71 6.11
CA THR A 44 -7.69 -8.27 6.97
C THR A 44 -7.58 -6.82 7.44
N SER A 45 -6.71 -6.05 6.81
CA SER A 45 -6.45 -4.64 7.13
C SER A 45 -7.60 -3.74 6.68
N GLU A 46 -7.94 -2.71 7.47
CA GLU A 46 -8.87 -1.65 7.03
C GLU A 46 -8.29 -0.81 5.87
N ALA A 47 -6.97 -0.74 5.75
CA ALA A 47 -6.28 -0.01 4.70
C ALA A 47 -6.28 -0.74 3.35
N PHE A 48 -6.35 0.03 2.26
CA PHE A 48 -6.30 -0.49 0.90
C PHE A 48 -4.88 -0.77 0.43
N ILE A 49 -3.89 0.02 0.84
CA ILE A 49 -2.49 -0.22 0.53
C ILE A 49 -1.79 -0.67 1.80
N VAL A 50 -1.29 -1.91 1.79
CA VAL A 50 -0.72 -2.52 2.99
C VAL A 50 0.71 -2.96 2.74
N TYR A 51 1.62 -2.45 3.56
CA TYR A 51 3.03 -2.81 3.54
C TYR A 51 3.34 -3.81 4.65
N ASN A 52 3.88 -4.98 4.29
CA ASN A 52 4.42 -5.91 5.27
C ASN A 52 5.90 -5.64 5.50
N SER A 53 6.20 -5.00 6.64
CA SER A 53 7.55 -4.64 7.06
C SER A 53 8.49 -5.82 7.33
N ASN A 54 7.96 -7.03 7.55
CA ASN A 54 8.79 -8.22 7.78
C ASN A 54 9.34 -8.84 6.50
N ASN A 55 8.69 -8.64 5.35
CA ASN A 55 9.10 -9.29 4.10
C ASN A 55 9.16 -8.36 2.88
N GLY A 56 8.79 -7.09 3.03
CA GLY A 56 8.88 -6.09 1.98
C GLY A 56 7.70 -6.06 1.01
N LYS A 57 6.73 -6.96 1.16
CA LYS A 57 5.59 -7.04 0.24
C LYS A 57 4.63 -5.87 0.42
N LEU A 58 4.08 -5.43 -0.71
CA LEU A 58 3.01 -4.45 -0.81
C LEU A 58 1.78 -5.11 -1.41
N PHE A 59 0.66 -4.92 -0.73
CA PHE A 59 -0.61 -5.51 -1.08
C PHE A 59 -1.64 -4.42 -1.37
N TYR A 60 -2.51 -4.71 -2.33
CA TYR A 60 -3.76 -4.00 -2.52
C TYR A 60 -4.89 -4.83 -1.92
N ASN A 61 -5.53 -4.32 -0.88
CA ASN A 61 -6.60 -4.97 -0.15
C ASN A 61 -7.96 -4.37 -0.53
N ALA A 62 -8.50 -4.75 -1.70
CA ALA A 62 -9.65 -4.10 -2.32
C ALA A 62 -10.99 -4.32 -1.57
N ASN A 63 -11.05 -5.31 -0.68
CA ASN A 63 -12.23 -5.69 0.11
C ASN A 63 -12.10 -5.33 1.60
N GLY A 64 -11.05 -4.60 2.00
CA GLY A 64 -10.86 -4.12 3.36
C GLY A 64 -10.78 -5.26 4.39
N THR A 65 -11.61 -5.23 5.43
CA THR A 65 -11.51 -6.22 6.53
C THR A 65 -11.98 -7.63 6.19
N GLU A 66 -12.54 -7.86 4.99
CA GLU A 66 -12.87 -9.20 4.54
C GLU A 66 -11.60 -10.01 4.27
N ALA A 67 -11.62 -11.33 4.52
CA ALA A 67 -10.46 -12.17 4.29
C ALA A 67 -10.09 -12.23 2.80
N GLU A 68 -8.81 -12.53 2.52
CA GLU A 68 -8.23 -12.45 1.17
C GLU A 68 -8.26 -11.01 0.62
N PHE A 69 -7.64 -10.74 -0.53
CA PHE A 69 -7.50 -9.37 -1.06
C PHE A 69 -8.63 -8.92 -2.01
N GLY A 70 -9.72 -9.69 -2.09
CA GLY A 70 -10.79 -9.46 -3.05
C GLY A 70 -10.28 -9.53 -4.50
N SER A 71 -10.43 -8.44 -5.26
CA SER A 71 -9.86 -8.31 -6.60
C SER A 71 -8.38 -7.86 -6.61
N GLY A 72 -7.81 -7.60 -5.44
CA GLY A 72 -6.42 -7.16 -5.26
C GLY A 72 -5.44 -8.31 -5.04
N GLY A 73 -4.34 -8.02 -4.32
CA GLY A 73 -3.25 -8.97 -4.06
C GLY A 73 -1.89 -8.30 -3.90
N GLU A 74 -0.83 -9.10 -3.84
CA GLU A 74 0.56 -8.61 -3.89
C GLU A 74 0.82 -7.93 -5.24
N PHE A 75 1.22 -6.67 -5.23
CA PHE A 75 1.53 -5.92 -6.45
C PHE A 75 3.01 -5.49 -6.54
N ALA A 76 3.72 -5.46 -5.42
CA ALA A 76 5.14 -5.13 -5.38
C ALA A 76 5.85 -5.77 -4.17
N ASN A 77 7.18 -5.87 -4.25
CA ASN A 77 8.02 -6.35 -3.17
C ASN A 77 9.31 -5.52 -3.08
N LEU A 78 9.50 -4.84 -1.94
CA LEU A 78 10.71 -4.11 -1.60
C LEU A 78 11.73 -5.06 -0.98
N THR A 79 12.64 -5.60 -1.79
CA THR A 79 13.54 -6.69 -1.38
C THR A 79 14.52 -6.35 -0.25
N ASN A 80 14.74 -5.07 0.05
CA ASN A 80 15.51 -4.63 1.22
C ASN A 80 14.69 -4.39 2.49
N THR A 81 13.37 -4.64 2.46
CA THR A 81 12.47 -4.31 3.57
C THR A 81 12.62 -2.85 4.04
N ALA A 82 12.70 -1.91 3.09
CA ALA A 82 12.85 -0.49 3.38
C ALA A 82 11.77 0.02 4.33
N SER A 83 12.16 0.84 5.32
CA SER A 83 11.19 1.60 6.12
C SER A 83 10.57 2.69 5.26
N ILE A 84 9.33 2.48 4.83
CA ILE A 84 8.54 3.44 4.04
C ILE A 84 7.42 4.08 4.87
N SER A 85 6.86 5.15 4.35
CA SER A 85 5.75 5.90 4.91
C SER A 85 4.76 6.33 3.82
N GLU A 86 3.65 6.94 4.19
CA GLU A 86 2.68 7.50 3.24
C GLU A 86 3.37 8.45 2.24
N ASP A 87 4.29 9.29 2.71
CA ASP A 87 4.99 10.25 1.87
C ASP A 87 5.80 9.59 0.74
N ASP A 88 6.14 8.31 0.84
CA ASP A 88 6.87 7.58 -0.21
C ASP A 88 5.97 7.21 -1.42
N PHE A 89 4.66 7.46 -1.33
CA PHE A 89 3.70 7.24 -2.40
C PHE A 89 3.39 8.51 -3.18
N LEU A 90 3.11 8.34 -4.47
CA LEU A 90 2.55 9.36 -5.34
C LEU A 90 1.26 8.80 -5.95
N LEU A 91 0.14 9.48 -5.72
CA LEU A 91 -1.16 9.10 -6.25
C LEU A 91 -1.47 9.92 -7.51
N ARG A 92 -1.92 9.24 -8.56
CA ARG A 92 -2.38 9.88 -9.80
C ARG A 92 -3.72 9.28 -10.23
N GLY A 93 -4.62 10.13 -10.71
CA GLY A 93 -5.90 9.72 -11.28
C GLY A 93 -7.03 10.61 -10.80
#